data_AF-A0A833EQX3-F1
#
_entry.id   AF-A0A833EQX3-F1
#
_cell.length_a   1.000
_cell.length_b   1.000
_cell.length_c   1.000
_cell.angle_alpha   90.00
_cell.angle_beta   90.00
_cell.angle_gamma   90.00
#
_symmetry.space_group_name_H-M   'P 1'
#
loop_
_entity.id
_entity.type
_entity.pdbx_description
1 polymer ?
#
loop_
_entity_poly.entity_id
_entity_poly.type
_entity_poly.pdbx_seq_one_letter_code
_entity_poly.pdbx_strand_id
1 'polypeptide(L)'
;MIKHLAIYIFFIPSISFSQEYLTKNTIVRVQAIISNTVFQRYSEALAICDTLEKENPQNPVGYFFHAATLQSRMLDYENYAAIDTFFKYTEKAINQSKKDIKKHPKSSWPYFFLGGAIGYEAMVRGKNNELFHAFRDGWKSINALQTALELDSTNYDIYLGIGTYKYYRSKLSKFLKWLPFVNDERELGKEMIQLAIENGNFTRPAALNGLFWILVKEENFAEAESLINMAVAEHPGSRFFLWGKAKLNLKQKKWREALQSYNEILATYDRENIKTPFNRMQCYTYLAEIKFNLGNLDEAIRYATQALQIEIDPYLKKRAKEIRHQARDILKKAEKQSS
;
A
#
# COMPACT_ATOMS: atom_id res chain seq x y z
N MET A 1 -68.92 38.04 14.44
CA MET A 1 -68.49 36.78 13.78
C MET A 1 -68.09 37.16 12.37
N ILE A 2 -66.85 37.10 11.88
CA ILE A 2 -65.71 36.19 12.09
C ILE A 2 -64.43 37.04 11.90
N LYS A 3 -63.46 36.93 12.82
CA LYS A 3 -62.13 37.53 12.68
C LYS A 3 -61.28 36.63 11.78
N HIS A 4 -60.70 37.19 10.72
CA HIS A 4 -59.74 36.47 9.86
C HIS A 4 -58.47 36.15 10.65
N LEU A 5 -58.21 34.85 10.83
CA LEU A 5 -57.00 34.30 11.46
C LEU A 5 -55.95 34.10 10.35
N ALA A 6 -54.98 35.00 10.25
CA ALA A 6 -53.83 34.83 9.38
C ALA A 6 -52.85 33.82 10.01
N ILE A 7 -52.77 32.62 9.43
CA ILE A 7 -51.80 31.60 9.83
C ILE A 7 -50.46 31.94 9.16
N TYR A 8 -49.54 32.51 9.94
CA TYR A 8 -48.14 32.64 9.53
C TYR A 8 -47.45 31.28 9.72
N ILE A 9 -47.28 30.54 8.61
CA ILE A 9 -46.42 29.35 8.58
C ILE A 9 -44.97 29.85 8.59
N PHE A 10 -44.35 29.86 9.78
CA PHE A 10 -42.90 29.99 9.88
C PHE A 10 -42.27 28.71 9.33
N PHE A 11 -41.75 28.78 8.11
CA PHE A 11 -40.79 27.81 7.61
C PHE A 11 -39.54 27.94 8.49
N ILE A 12 -39.41 27.08 9.50
CA ILE A 12 -38.14 26.88 10.20
C ILE A 12 -37.29 26.09 9.21
N PRO A 13 -36.23 26.67 8.60
CA PRO A 13 -35.33 25.87 7.80
C PRO A 13 -34.71 24.85 8.75
N SER A 14 -35.00 23.57 8.52
CA SER A 14 -34.29 22.48 9.15
C SER A 14 -32.83 22.64 8.73
N ILE A 15 -32.01 23.22 9.60
CA ILE A 15 -30.57 23.19 9.46
C ILE A 15 -30.22 21.71 9.64
N SER A 16 -30.23 20.98 8.53
CA SER A 16 -29.60 19.67 8.43
C SER A 16 -28.11 19.90 8.63
N PHE A 17 -27.67 19.94 9.87
CA PHE A 17 -26.26 19.72 10.19
C PHE A 17 -25.90 18.41 9.50
N SER A 18 -25.15 18.45 8.40
CA SER A 18 -24.60 17.23 7.81
C SER A 18 -23.69 16.65 8.88
N GLN A 19 -24.17 15.64 9.59
CA GLN A 19 -23.36 14.95 10.57
C GLN A 19 -22.14 14.42 9.83
N GLU A 20 -20.97 14.90 10.22
CA GLU A 20 -19.70 14.53 9.61
C GLU A 20 -19.56 13.02 9.72
N TYR A 21 -19.49 12.32 8.58
CA TYR A 21 -19.47 10.85 8.55
C TYR A 21 -18.30 10.29 9.38
N LEU A 22 -17.17 10.99 9.36
CA LEU A 22 -16.04 10.75 10.25
C LEU A 22 -16.03 11.81 11.34
N THR A 23 -16.19 11.39 12.60
CA THR A 23 -16.02 12.32 13.71
C THR A 23 -14.56 12.70 13.88
N LYS A 24 -14.26 13.87 14.46
CA LYS A 24 -12.90 14.28 14.82
C LYS A 24 -12.14 13.20 15.62
N ASN A 25 -12.82 12.53 16.55
CA ASN A 25 -12.23 11.43 17.33
C ASN A 25 -11.87 10.22 16.44
N THR A 26 -12.74 9.87 15.49
CA THR A 26 -12.47 8.82 14.50
C THR A 26 -11.26 9.17 13.64
N ILE A 27 -11.16 10.41 13.14
CA ILE A 27 -10.05 10.89 12.31
C ILE A 27 -8.71 10.74 13.05
N VAL A 28 -8.63 11.21 14.29
CA VAL A 28 -7.40 11.12 15.11
C VAL A 28 -6.98 9.67 15.33
N ARG A 29 -7.94 8.77 15.60
CA ARG A 29 -7.64 7.34 15.80
C ARG A 29 -7.20 6.67 14.50
N VAL A 30 -7.80 7.03 13.36
CA VAL A 30 -7.37 6.54 12.04
C VAL A 30 -5.94 7.00 11.74
N GLN A 31 -5.61 8.27 11.98
CA GLN A 31 -4.26 8.79 11.82
C GLN A 31 -3.26 8.04 12.72
N ALA A 32 -3.65 7.71 13.96
CA ALA A 32 -2.84 6.90 14.86
C ALA A 32 -2.65 5.47 14.33
N ILE A 33 -3.68 4.82 13.76
CA ILE A 33 -3.55 3.49 13.13
C ILE A 33 -2.54 3.54 11.99
N ILE A 34 -2.67 4.53 11.10
CA ILE A 34 -1.78 4.70 9.94
C ILE A 34 -0.35 4.93 10.40
N SER A 35 -0.14 5.85 11.35
CA SER A 35 1.18 6.14 11.90
C SER A 35 1.81 4.88 12.51
N ASN A 36 1.11 4.17 13.40
CA ASN A 36 1.61 2.93 13.99
C ASN A 36 1.92 1.87 12.93
N THR A 37 1.07 1.72 11.91
CA THR A 37 1.31 0.79 10.80
C THR A 37 2.57 1.14 10.00
N VAL A 38 2.77 2.42 9.69
CA VAL A 38 3.95 2.92 8.97
C VAL A 38 5.24 2.74 9.78
N PHE A 39 5.17 2.79 11.12
CA PHE A 39 6.29 2.51 12.01
C PHE A 39 6.38 1.05 12.47
N GLN A 40 5.67 0.13 11.79
CA GLN A 40 5.67 -1.31 12.10
C GLN A 40 5.21 -1.67 13.53
N ARG A 41 4.50 -0.76 14.21
CA ARG A 41 3.84 -0.96 15.51
C ARG A 41 2.47 -1.60 15.30
N TYR A 42 2.48 -2.79 14.71
CA TYR A 42 1.27 -3.44 14.24
C TYR A 42 0.30 -3.81 15.37
N SER A 43 0.80 -4.22 16.53
CA SER A 43 -0.05 -4.59 17.66
C SER A 43 -0.87 -3.40 18.17
N GLU A 44 -0.24 -2.23 18.24
CA GLU A 44 -0.83 -0.96 18.66
C GLU A 44 -1.87 -0.48 17.63
N ALA A 45 -1.54 -0.55 16.34
CA ALA A 45 -2.47 -0.24 15.26
C ALA A 45 -3.72 -1.14 15.32
N LEU A 46 -3.53 -2.45 15.47
CA LEU A 46 -4.63 -3.42 15.54
C LEU A 46 -5.49 -3.23 16.79
N ALA A 47 -4.90 -2.89 17.95
CA ALA A 47 -5.66 -2.60 19.17
C ALA A 47 -6.58 -1.38 19.03
N ILE A 48 -6.16 -0.35 18.28
CA ILE A 48 -7.00 0.81 17.98
C ILE A 48 -8.14 0.40 17.03
N CYS A 49 -7.87 -0.42 16.01
CA CYS A 49 -8.91 -0.99 15.14
C CYS A 49 -9.96 -1.76 15.95
N ASP A 50 -9.53 -2.67 16.83
CA ASP A 50 -10.42 -3.45 17.69
C ASP A 50 -11.31 -2.55 18.56
N THR A 51 -10.77 -1.42 19.03
CA THR A 51 -11.53 -0.44 19.81
C THR A 51 -12.61 0.25 18.96
N LEU A 52 -12.25 0.71 17.75
CA LEU A 52 -13.22 1.31 16.81
C LEU A 52 -14.33 0.32 16.42
N GLU A 53 -13.98 -0.94 16.22
CA GLU A 53 -14.94 -2.00 15.89
C GLU A 53 -15.91 -2.29 17.05
N LYS A 54 -15.43 -2.30 18.30
CA LYS A 54 -16.28 -2.51 19.48
C LYS A 54 -17.22 -1.34 19.74
N GLU A 55 -16.73 -0.11 19.62
CA GLU A 55 -17.51 1.11 19.87
C GLU A 55 -18.56 1.35 18.78
N ASN A 56 -18.23 1.05 17.51
CA ASN A 56 -19.16 1.22 16.40
C ASN A 56 -19.07 0.07 15.39
N PRO A 57 -19.67 -1.10 15.71
CA PRO A 57 -19.60 -2.29 14.84
C PRO A 57 -20.27 -2.10 13.48
N GLN A 58 -21.10 -1.06 13.33
CA GLN A 58 -21.81 -0.73 12.10
C GLN A 58 -21.03 0.27 11.24
N ASN A 59 -19.86 0.75 11.65
CA ASN A 59 -19.03 1.64 10.85
C ASN A 59 -17.91 0.83 10.15
N PRO A 60 -17.74 0.95 8.81
CA PRO A 60 -16.72 0.18 8.08
C PRO A 60 -15.28 0.57 8.41
N VAL A 61 -15.03 1.74 8.99
CA VAL A 61 -13.69 2.31 9.23
C VAL A 61 -12.79 1.34 10.00
N GLY A 62 -13.26 0.80 11.14
CA GLY A 62 -12.47 -0.11 11.97
C GLY A 62 -11.99 -1.33 11.17
N TYR A 63 -12.92 -2.03 10.52
CA TYR A 63 -12.61 -3.20 9.71
C TYR A 63 -11.71 -2.89 8.50
N PHE A 64 -11.92 -1.74 7.85
CA PHE A 64 -11.13 -1.30 6.71
C PHE A 64 -9.66 -1.11 7.09
N PHE A 65 -9.39 -0.34 8.16
CA PHE A 65 -8.03 -0.10 8.62
C PHE A 65 -7.41 -1.31 9.30
N HIS A 66 -8.21 -2.22 9.87
CA HIS A 66 -7.75 -3.53 10.30
C HIS A 66 -7.18 -4.33 9.12
N ALA A 67 -7.94 -4.43 8.02
CA ALA A 67 -7.47 -5.09 6.80
C ALA A 67 -6.21 -4.41 6.23
N ALA A 68 -6.16 -3.08 6.18
CA ALA A 68 -4.99 -2.33 5.71
C ALA A 68 -3.74 -2.61 6.56
N THR A 69 -3.90 -2.68 7.89
CA THR A 69 -2.82 -2.98 8.83
C THR A 69 -2.32 -4.41 8.66
N LEU A 70 -3.23 -5.38 8.53
CA LEU A 70 -2.88 -6.77 8.25
C LEU A 70 -2.15 -6.91 6.92
N GLN A 71 -2.62 -6.24 5.87
CA GLN A 71 -1.95 -6.25 4.57
C GLN A 71 -0.53 -5.69 4.69
N SER A 72 -0.37 -4.56 5.36
CA SER A 72 0.94 -3.93 5.56
C SER A 72 1.89 -4.86 6.33
N ARG A 73 1.42 -5.52 7.39
CA ARG A 73 2.20 -6.51 8.15
C ARG A 73 2.61 -7.72 7.32
N MET A 74 1.68 -8.26 6.53
CA MET A 74 1.97 -9.40 5.64
C MET A 74 3.03 -9.03 4.60
N LEU A 75 2.99 -7.80 4.08
CA LEU A 75 3.96 -7.28 3.12
C LEU A 75 5.32 -6.98 3.76
N ASP A 76 5.36 -6.38 4.96
CA ASP A 76 6.62 -6.12 5.68
C ASP A 76 7.35 -7.43 6.00
N TYR A 77 6.64 -8.43 6.51
CA TYR A 77 7.28 -9.70 6.92
C TYR A 77 7.38 -10.75 5.81
N GLU A 78 6.74 -10.51 4.67
CA GLU A 78 6.53 -11.52 3.62
C GLU A 78 6.00 -12.83 4.24
N ASN A 79 4.99 -12.68 5.10
CA ASN A 79 4.34 -13.77 5.81
C ASN A 79 2.82 -13.62 5.66
N TYR A 80 2.19 -14.61 5.04
CA TYR A 80 0.79 -14.56 4.64
C TYR A 80 -0.13 -15.44 5.50
N ALA A 81 0.31 -15.85 6.70
CA ALA A 81 -0.50 -16.66 7.61
C ALA A 81 -1.84 -15.99 8.01
N ALA A 82 -1.91 -14.66 7.96
CA ALA A 82 -3.11 -13.89 8.29
C ALA A 82 -4.02 -13.60 7.08
N ILE A 83 -3.77 -14.18 5.90
CA ILE A 83 -4.48 -13.83 4.67
C ILE A 83 -5.99 -14.08 4.74
N ASP A 84 -6.43 -15.17 5.36
CA ASP A 84 -7.86 -15.45 5.56
C ASP A 84 -8.50 -14.46 6.52
N THR A 85 -7.76 -14.03 7.54
CA THR A 85 -8.22 -13.01 8.48
C THR A 85 -8.36 -11.66 7.77
N PHE A 86 -7.39 -11.31 6.93
CA PHE A 86 -7.48 -10.14 6.06
C PHE A 86 -8.76 -10.15 5.20
N PHE A 87 -9.07 -11.27 4.53
CA PHE A 87 -10.29 -11.39 3.72
C PHE A 87 -11.59 -11.28 4.55
N LYS A 88 -11.60 -11.81 5.78
CA LYS A 88 -12.75 -11.61 6.69
C LYS A 88 -12.97 -10.14 7.04
N TYR A 89 -11.91 -9.37 7.23
CA TYR A 89 -12.00 -7.94 7.55
C TYR A 89 -12.41 -7.11 6.33
N THR A 90 -11.88 -7.40 5.14
CA THR A 90 -12.35 -6.73 3.91
C THR A 90 -13.81 -7.04 3.63
N GLU A 91 -14.26 -8.29 3.81
CA GLU A 91 -15.67 -8.66 3.66
C GLU A 91 -16.58 -7.88 4.62
N LYS A 92 -16.19 -7.77 5.90
CA LYS A 92 -16.92 -6.94 6.88
C LYS A 92 -16.98 -5.47 6.45
N ALA A 93 -15.85 -4.89 6.04
CA ALA A 93 -15.80 -3.51 5.57
C ALA A 93 -16.70 -3.29 4.34
N ILE A 94 -16.69 -4.21 3.37
CA ILE A 94 -17.54 -4.18 2.17
C ILE A 94 -19.01 -4.25 2.55
N ASN A 95 -19.39 -5.23 3.37
CA ASN A 95 -20.78 -5.44 3.78
C ASN A 95 -21.32 -4.23 4.54
N GLN A 96 -20.50 -3.65 5.40
CA GLN A 96 -20.91 -2.51 6.20
C GLN A 96 -20.97 -1.22 5.38
N SER A 97 -20.01 -1.00 4.47
CA SER A 97 -20.05 0.11 3.51
C SER A 97 -21.30 0.06 2.63
N LYS A 98 -21.71 -1.12 2.15
CA LYS A 98 -22.95 -1.29 1.37
C LYS A 98 -24.21 -0.92 2.17
N LYS A 99 -24.25 -1.20 3.47
CA LYS A 99 -25.37 -0.79 4.34
C LYS A 99 -25.35 0.72 4.56
N ASP A 100 -24.18 1.29 4.76
CA ASP A 100 -24.01 2.73 4.97
C ASP A 100 -24.36 3.55 3.73
N ILE A 101 -24.03 3.07 2.53
CA ILE A 101 -24.45 3.69 1.26
C ILE A 101 -25.96 3.83 1.18
N LYS A 102 -26.73 2.84 1.66
CA LYS A 102 -28.21 2.92 1.66
C LYS A 102 -28.74 4.01 2.60
N LYS A 103 -28.03 4.28 3.70
CA LYS A 103 -28.42 5.28 4.71
C LYS A 103 -27.91 6.68 4.35
N HIS A 104 -26.73 6.75 3.75
CA HIS A 104 -25.99 7.98 3.46
C HIS A 104 -25.53 8.03 2.00
N PRO A 105 -26.45 7.95 1.01
CA PRO A 105 -26.09 7.82 -0.41
C PRO A 105 -25.36 9.04 -0.99
N LYS A 106 -25.41 10.18 -0.30
CA LYS A 106 -24.73 11.43 -0.69
C LYS A 106 -23.35 11.61 -0.05
N SER A 107 -22.90 10.67 0.78
CA SER A 107 -21.58 10.73 1.41
C SER A 107 -20.55 9.98 0.57
N SER A 108 -19.39 10.59 0.31
CA SER A 108 -18.29 9.96 -0.43
C SER A 108 -17.63 8.80 0.35
N TRP A 109 -17.58 8.90 1.68
CA TRP A 109 -16.84 7.97 2.54
C TRP A 109 -17.27 6.50 2.46
N PRO A 110 -18.57 6.14 2.53
CA PRO A 110 -18.99 4.76 2.34
C PRO A 110 -18.54 4.16 0.99
N TYR A 111 -18.56 4.96 -0.08
CA TYR A 111 -18.09 4.52 -1.39
C TYR A 111 -16.56 4.40 -1.44
N PHE A 112 -15.83 5.29 -0.76
CA PHE A 112 -14.38 5.19 -0.57
C PHE A 112 -14.01 3.87 0.14
N PHE A 113 -14.63 3.56 1.28
CA PHE A 113 -14.34 2.33 2.02
C PHE A 113 -14.73 1.07 1.23
N LEU A 114 -15.86 1.10 0.53
CA LEU A 114 -16.27 0.01 -0.36
C LEU A 114 -15.23 -0.22 -1.47
N GLY A 115 -14.87 0.85 -2.19
CA GLY A 115 -13.93 0.79 -3.30
C GLY A 115 -12.54 0.34 -2.85
N GLY A 116 -12.03 0.91 -1.76
CA GLY A 116 -10.73 0.55 -1.21
C GLY A 116 -10.66 -0.89 -0.71
N ALA A 117 -11.70 -1.40 -0.02
CA ALA A 117 -11.71 -2.77 0.49
C ALA A 117 -11.72 -3.80 -0.67
N ILE A 118 -12.52 -3.56 -1.71
CA ILE A 118 -12.50 -4.38 -2.93
C ILE A 118 -11.12 -4.28 -3.61
N GLY A 119 -10.53 -3.07 -3.64
CA GLY A 119 -9.20 -2.84 -4.19
C GLY A 119 -8.12 -3.64 -3.47
N TYR A 120 -8.17 -3.71 -2.13
CA TYR A 120 -7.27 -4.54 -1.33
C TYR A 120 -7.38 -6.02 -1.70
N GLU A 121 -8.59 -6.56 -1.83
CA GLU A 121 -8.79 -7.95 -2.27
C GLU A 121 -8.24 -8.20 -3.68
N ALA A 122 -8.51 -7.29 -4.61
CA ALA A 122 -8.03 -7.38 -5.99
C ALA A 122 -6.50 -7.41 -6.06
N MET A 123 -5.82 -6.59 -5.24
CA MET A 123 -4.35 -6.56 -5.17
C MET A 123 -3.78 -7.89 -4.65
N VAL A 124 -4.36 -8.48 -3.61
CA VAL A 124 -3.91 -9.76 -3.05
C VAL A 124 -4.12 -10.89 -4.06
N ARG A 125 -5.31 -10.97 -4.67
CA ARG A 125 -5.62 -11.97 -5.73
C ARG A 125 -4.72 -11.81 -6.95
N GLY A 126 -4.42 -10.57 -7.34
CA GLY A 126 -3.49 -10.27 -8.43
C GLY A 126 -2.08 -10.81 -8.18
N LYS A 127 -1.57 -10.70 -6.95
CA LYS A 127 -0.29 -11.31 -6.55
C LYS A 127 -0.31 -12.84 -6.63
N ASN A 128 -1.48 -13.45 -6.43
CA ASN A 128 -1.69 -14.90 -6.49
C ASN A 128 -2.03 -15.41 -7.90
N ASN A 129 -1.79 -14.61 -8.94
CA ASN A 129 -1.98 -14.98 -10.34
C ASN A 129 -3.45 -15.26 -10.73
N GLU A 130 -4.41 -14.81 -9.91
CA GLU A 130 -5.85 -14.81 -10.21
C GLU A 130 -6.24 -13.56 -11.02
N LEU A 131 -5.57 -13.36 -12.17
CA LEU A 131 -5.62 -12.09 -12.92
C LEU A 131 -7.02 -11.70 -13.39
N PHE A 132 -7.87 -12.67 -13.77
CA PHE A 132 -9.24 -12.40 -14.20
C PHE A 132 -10.10 -11.87 -13.05
N HIS A 133 -10.06 -12.52 -11.88
CA HIS A 133 -10.78 -12.07 -10.69
C HIS A 133 -10.27 -10.71 -10.21
N ALA A 134 -8.94 -10.54 -10.17
CA ALA A 134 -8.31 -9.27 -9.83
C ALA A 134 -8.74 -8.13 -10.77
N PHE A 135 -8.87 -8.38 -12.08
CA PHE A 135 -9.33 -7.37 -13.02
C PHE A 135 -10.80 -7.00 -12.81
N ARG A 136 -11.69 -8.00 -12.67
CA ARG A 136 -13.12 -7.78 -12.41
C ARG A 136 -13.35 -7.00 -11.12
N ASP A 137 -12.65 -7.40 -10.05
CA ASP A 137 -12.80 -6.77 -8.75
C ASP A 137 -12.14 -5.38 -8.74
N GLY A 138 -11.04 -5.20 -9.47
CA GLY A 138 -10.45 -3.89 -9.74
C GLY A 138 -11.44 -2.93 -10.42
N TRP A 139 -12.19 -3.39 -11.42
CA TRP A 139 -13.22 -2.56 -12.06
C TRP A 139 -14.34 -2.15 -11.10
N LYS A 140 -14.82 -3.07 -10.25
CA LYS A 140 -15.82 -2.77 -9.20
C LYS A 140 -15.30 -1.77 -8.17
N SER A 141 -14.03 -1.93 -7.76
CA SER A 141 -13.35 -0.99 -6.86
C SER A 141 -13.37 0.42 -7.45
N ILE A 142 -13.00 0.56 -8.72
CA ILE A 142 -12.94 1.87 -9.39
C ILE A 142 -14.30 2.49 -9.58
N ASN A 143 -15.34 1.74 -9.94
CA ASN A 143 -16.69 2.31 -10.03
C ASN A 143 -17.12 2.93 -8.69
N ALA A 144 -16.86 2.24 -7.56
CA ALA A 144 -17.18 2.79 -6.25
C ALA A 144 -16.33 4.04 -5.91
N LEU A 145 -15.02 4.02 -6.17
CA LEU A 145 -14.16 5.17 -5.94
C LEU A 145 -14.53 6.36 -6.82
N GLN A 146 -14.96 6.12 -8.06
CA GLN A 146 -15.37 7.16 -8.98
C GLN A 146 -16.68 7.82 -8.53
N THR A 147 -17.66 7.04 -8.04
CA THR A 147 -18.84 7.59 -7.37
C THR A 147 -18.46 8.39 -6.12
N ALA A 148 -17.49 7.91 -5.31
CA ALA A 148 -17.00 8.67 -4.16
C ALA A 148 -16.45 10.04 -4.57
N LEU A 149 -15.67 10.09 -5.67
CA LEU A 149 -15.07 11.30 -6.20
C LEU A 149 -16.11 12.27 -6.77
N GLU A 150 -17.14 11.76 -7.43
CA GLU A 150 -18.27 12.56 -7.95
C GLU A 150 -19.09 13.20 -6.82
N LEU A 151 -19.22 12.51 -5.69
CA LEU A 151 -19.92 13.02 -4.51
C LEU A 151 -19.10 14.07 -3.75
N ASP A 152 -17.79 13.92 -3.72
CA ASP A 152 -16.88 14.85 -3.04
C ASP A 152 -15.49 14.81 -3.67
N SER A 153 -15.22 15.78 -4.55
CA SER A 153 -13.91 15.92 -5.21
C SER A 153 -12.81 16.44 -4.28
N THR A 154 -13.16 16.90 -3.07
CA THR A 154 -12.18 17.36 -2.07
C THR A 154 -11.66 16.22 -1.19
N ASN A 155 -12.24 15.03 -1.31
CA ASN A 155 -11.71 13.82 -0.67
C ASN A 155 -10.52 13.27 -1.47
N TYR A 156 -9.35 13.87 -1.25
CA TYR A 156 -8.12 13.53 -1.95
C TYR A 156 -7.61 12.09 -1.70
N ASP A 157 -8.08 11.42 -0.65
CA ASP A 157 -7.72 10.03 -0.37
C ASP A 157 -8.20 9.06 -1.47
N ILE A 158 -9.27 9.41 -2.17
CA ILE A 158 -9.83 8.64 -3.29
C ILE A 158 -8.83 8.57 -4.46
N TYR A 159 -8.04 9.63 -4.65
CA TYR A 159 -7.19 9.78 -5.83
C TYR A 159 -6.07 8.74 -5.87
N LEU A 160 -5.60 8.24 -4.73
CA LEU A 160 -4.64 7.14 -4.67
C LEU A 160 -5.15 5.91 -5.42
N GLY A 161 -6.37 5.46 -5.11
CA GLY A 161 -6.94 4.25 -5.69
C GLY A 161 -7.19 4.38 -7.19
N ILE A 162 -7.79 5.49 -7.61
CA ILE A 162 -8.08 5.75 -9.03
C ILE A 162 -6.79 5.94 -9.83
N GLY A 163 -5.86 6.74 -9.32
CA GLY A 163 -4.58 7.01 -9.98
C GLY A 163 -3.73 5.75 -10.17
N THR A 164 -3.67 4.91 -9.13
CA THR A 164 -3.01 3.59 -9.18
C THR A 164 -3.61 2.72 -10.28
N TYR A 165 -4.94 2.63 -10.36
CA TYR A 165 -5.59 1.82 -11.39
C TYR A 165 -5.35 2.36 -12.80
N LYS A 166 -5.50 3.68 -13.02
CA LYS A 166 -5.24 4.32 -14.33
C LYS A 166 -3.83 3.99 -14.82
N TYR A 167 -2.84 4.13 -13.96
CA TYR A 167 -1.45 3.81 -14.27
C TYR A 167 -1.27 2.34 -14.68
N TYR A 168 -1.67 1.40 -13.83
CA TYR A 168 -1.42 -0.02 -14.07
C TYR A 168 -2.28 -0.59 -15.21
N ARG A 169 -3.51 -0.11 -15.39
CA ARG A 169 -4.38 -0.47 -16.52
C ARG A 169 -3.71 -0.11 -17.84
N SER A 170 -3.29 1.15 -18.02
CA SER A 170 -2.64 1.60 -19.26
C SER A 170 -1.30 0.91 -19.49
N LYS A 171 -0.58 0.57 -18.41
CA LYS A 171 0.66 -0.22 -18.50
C LYS A 171 0.43 -1.64 -19.00
N LEU A 172 -0.61 -2.30 -18.49
CA LEU A 172 -0.97 -3.66 -18.89
C LEU A 172 -1.57 -3.68 -20.30
N SER A 173 -2.38 -2.69 -20.68
CA SER A 173 -2.98 -2.60 -22.01
C SER A 173 -2.02 -2.08 -23.09
N LYS A 174 -0.71 -1.96 -22.82
CA LYS A 174 0.30 -1.46 -23.77
C LYS A 174 0.33 -2.27 -25.08
N PHE A 175 0.01 -3.56 -25.04
CA PHE A 175 -0.08 -4.41 -26.24
C PHE A 175 -1.37 -4.18 -27.06
N LEU A 176 -2.36 -3.47 -26.51
CA LEU A 176 -3.63 -3.13 -27.15
C LEU A 176 -3.66 -1.68 -27.66
N LYS A 177 -2.50 -0.99 -27.71
CA LYS A 177 -2.36 0.40 -28.17
C LYS A 177 -2.80 0.64 -29.62
N TRP A 178 -2.97 -0.41 -30.41
CA TRP A 178 -3.50 -0.32 -31.77
C TRP A 178 -5.02 -0.06 -31.81
N LEU A 179 -5.72 -0.23 -30.69
CA LEU A 179 -7.16 0.06 -30.58
C LEU A 179 -7.38 1.55 -30.25
N PRO A 180 -8.20 2.29 -31.01
CA PRO A 180 -8.39 3.74 -30.86
C PRO A 180 -9.09 4.16 -29.56
N PHE A 181 -9.52 3.21 -28.72
CA PHE A 181 -10.23 3.44 -27.47
C PHE A 181 -9.37 3.22 -26.21
N VAL A 182 -8.07 2.91 -26.36
CA VAL A 182 -7.15 2.67 -25.23
C VAL A 182 -6.26 3.90 -25.01
N ASN A 183 -6.78 4.87 -24.26
CA ASN A 183 -5.99 6.04 -23.85
C ASN A 183 -4.89 5.65 -22.84
N ASP A 184 -3.72 6.24 -23.00
CA ASP A 184 -2.61 6.11 -22.07
C ASP A 184 -2.79 7.09 -20.91
N GLU A 185 -3.23 6.59 -19.74
CA GLU A 185 -3.57 7.40 -18.57
C GLU A 185 -2.48 7.35 -17.49
N ARG A 186 -1.24 6.98 -17.85
CA ARG A 186 -0.15 6.84 -16.88
C ARG A 186 0.23 8.15 -16.19
N GLU A 187 0.34 9.24 -16.95
CA GLU A 187 0.65 10.57 -16.39
C GLU A 187 -0.49 11.07 -15.50
N LEU A 188 -1.73 11.02 -15.99
CA LEU A 188 -2.91 11.33 -15.19
C LEU A 188 -2.96 10.49 -13.90
N GLY A 189 -2.62 9.20 -13.99
CA GLY A 189 -2.52 8.33 -12.82
C GLY A 189 -1.50 8.82 -11.80
N LYS A 190 -0.32 9.27 -12.23
CA LYS A 190 0.72 9.84 -11.36
C LYS A 190 0.29 11.18 -10.76
N GLU A 191 -0.32 12.07 -11.54
CA GLU A 191 -0.86 13.35 -11.07
C GLU A 191 -1.92 13.15 -9.98
N MET A 192 -2.82 12.17 -10.15
CA MET A 192 -3.80 11.84 -9.13
C MET A 192 -3.13 11.32 -7.84
N ILE A 193 -2.11 10.45 -7.96
CA ILE A 193 -1.38 9.98 -6.77
C ILE A 193 -0.65 11.15 -6.09
N GLN A 194 -0.10 12.09 -6.86
CA GLN A 194 0.54 13.30 -6.34
C GLN A 194 -0.46 14.17 -5.55
N LEU A 195 -1.69 14.35 -6.05
CA LEU A 195 -2.75 15.04 -5.30
C LEU A 195 -3.08 14.36 -3.97
N ALA A 196 -3.09 13.02 -3.94
CA ALA A 196 -3.29 12.26 -2.70
C ALA A 196 -2.12 12.41 -1.71
N ILE A 197 -0.88 12.56 -2.22
CA ILE A 197 0.29 12.88 -1.38
C ILE A 197 0.09 14.25 -0.74
N GLU A 198 -0.21 15.27 -1.54
CA GLU A 198 -0.26 16.67 -1.11
C GLU A 198 -1.44 16.98 -0.17
N ASN A 199 -2.60 16.38 -0.44
CA ASN A 199 -3.86 16.81 0.19
C ASN A 199 -4.65 15.67 0.87
N GLY A 200 -4.19 14.42 0.78
CA GLY A 200 -4.88 13.27 1.40
C GLY A 200 -4.76 13.26 2.92
N ASN A 201 -5.84 12.89 3.63
CA ASN A 201 -5.85 12.84 5.09
C ASN A 201 -5.25 11.54 5.64
N PHE A 202 -5.38 10.44 4.89
CA PHE A 202 -5.10 9.09 5.36
C PHE A 202 -4.13 8.32 4.47
N THR A 203 -4.13 8.63 3.18
CA THR A 203 -3.46 7.80 2.17
C THR A 203 -2.05 8.28 1.83
N ARG A 204 -1.60 9.44 2.33
CA ARG A 204 -0.29 10.03 2.02
C ARG A 204 0.87 9.02 2.10
N PRO A 205 1.07 8.23 3.17
CA PRO A 205 2.18 7.28 3.23
C PRO A 205 2.10 6.20 2.14
N ALA A 206 0.90 5.70 1.87
CA ALA A 206 0.68 4.70 0.82
C ALA A 206 0.87 5.31 -0.58
N ALA A 207 0.48 6.57 -0.79
CA ALA A 207 0.65 7.30 -2.03
C ALA A 207 2.12 7.62 -2.32
N LEU A 208 2.88 8.06 -1.31
CA LEU A 208 4.34 8.23 -1.39
C LEU A 208 5.02 6.93 -1.85
N ASN A 209 4.71 5.81 -1.20
CA ASN A 209 5.28 4.51 -1.58
C ASN A 209 4.82 4.06 -2.97
N GLY A 210 3.54 4.24 -3.31
CA GLY A 210 2.98 3.88 -4.61
C GLY A 210 3.64 4.64 -5.77
N LEU A 211 3.73 5.96 -5.67
CA LEU A 211 4.38 6.80 -6.68
C LEU A 211 5.89 6.50 -6.76
N PHE A 212 6.56 6.30 -5.62
CA PHE A 212 7.96 5.90 -5.60
C PHE A 212 8.24 4.65 -6.46
N TRP A 213 7.46 3.56 -6.25
CA TRP A 213 7.64 2.34 -7.02
C TRP A 213 7.29 2.49 -8.51
N ILE A 214 6.35 3.38 -8.84
CA ILE A 214 6.06 3.76 -10.22
C ILE A 214 7.30 4.42 -10.85
N LEU A 215 7.87 5.45 -10.21
CA LEU A 215 9.03 6.19 -10.70
C LEU A 215 10.27 5.31 -10.86
N VAL A 216 10.55 4.44 -9.90
CA VAL A 216 11.65 3.45 -10.00
C VAL A 216 11.45 2.51 -11.20
N LYS A 217 10.21 2.09 -11.46
CA LYS A 217 9.89 1.21 -12.59
C LYS A 217 9.95 1.92 -13.94
N GLU A 218 9.86 3.24 -13.96
CA GLU A 218 10.05 4.09 -15.14
C GLU A 218 11.49 4.58 -15.28
N GLU A 219 12.39 4.17 -14.38
CA GLU A 219 13.79 4.59 -14.32
C GLU A 219 13.96 6.12 -14.13
N ASN A 220 12.91 6.80 -13.66
CA ASN A 220 12.97 8.20 -13.25
C ASN A 220 13.58 8.30 -11.84
N PHE A 221 14.88 8.01 -11.74
CA PHE A 221 15.57 7.90 -10.45
C PHE A 221 15.74 9.24 -9.73
N ALA A 222 15.78 10.37 -10.45
CA ALA A 222 15.90 11.69 -9.84
C ALA A 222 14.66 12.03 -9.01
N GLU A 223 13.47 11.86 -9.59
CA GLU A 223 12.21 12.10 -8.89
C GLU A 223 11.96 11.05 -7.80
N ALA A 224 12.28 9.78 -8.07
CA ALA A 224 12.21 8.73 -7.06
C ALA A 224 13.10 9.01 -5.83
N GLU A 225 14.29 9.57 -6.06
CA GLU A 225 15.22 9.96 -5.00
C GLU A 225 14.68 11.11 -4.15
N SER A 226 14.13 12.15 -4.78
CA SER A 226 13.46 13.25 -4.08
C SER A 226 12.33 12.73 -3.18
N LEU A 227 11.46 11.89 -3.75
CA LEU A 227 10.28 11.37 -3.08
C LEU A 227 10.63 10.45 -1.90
N ILE A 228 11.60 9.54 -2.06
CA ILE A 228 11.96 8.61 -0.98
C ILE A 228 12.73 9.31 0.14
N ASN A 229 13.54 10.33 -0.18
CA ASN A 229 14.23 11.11 0.84
C ASN A 229 13.24 11.93 1.67
N MET A 230 12.23 12.53 1.05
CA MET A 230 11.11 13.17 1.75
C MET A 230 10.40 12.17 2.68
N ALA A 231 10.01 11.00 2.16
CA ALA A 231 9.30 10.00 2.94
C ALA A 231 10.11 9.45 4.13
N VAL A 232 11.43 9.24 3.96
CA VAL A 232 12.32 8.82 5.04
C VAL A 232 12.53 9.92 6.08
N ALA A 233 12.55 11.19 5.67
CA ALA A 233 12.63 12.33 6.59
C ALA A 233 11.35 12.49 7.42
N GLU A 234 10.17 12.29 6.81
CA GLU A 234 8.87 12.31 7.48
C GLU A 234 8.66 11.09 8.41
N HIS A 235 9.27 9.95 8.08
CA HIS A 235 9.07 8.68 8.78
C HIS A 235 10.41 7.99 9.13
N PRO A 236 11.25 8.60 9.97
CA PRO A 236 12.58 8.06 10.28
C PRO A 236 12.48 6.70 10.98
N GLY A 237 13.24 5.73 10.49
CA GLY A 237 13.25 4.36 11.03
C GLY A 237 12.13 3.45 10.52
N SER A 238 11.22 3.95 9.67
CA SER A 238 10.20 3.12 9.03
C SER A 238 10.83 2.18 8.00
N ARG A 239 10.68 0.86 8.20
CA ARG A 239 11.08 -0.14 7.19
C ARG A 239 10.35 0.05 5.87
N PHE A 240 9.10 0.52 5.94
CA PHE A 240 8.24 0.75 4.77
C PHE A 240 8.93 1.61 3.71
N PHE A 241 9.61 2.69 4.13
CA PHE A 241 10.37 3.56 3.21
C PHE A 241 11.85 3.16 3.09
N LEU A 242 12.44 2.54 4.12
CA LEU A 242 13.83 2.10 4.08
C LEU A 242 14.09 1.06 2.97
N TRP A 243 13.14 0.15 2.73
CA TRP A 243 13.21 -0.80 1.60
C TRP A 243 13.29 -0.10 0.25
N GLY A 244 12.49 0.95 0.05
CA GLY A 244 12.52 1.76 -1.16
C GLY A 244 13.89 2.43 -1.33
N LYS A 245 14.39 3.09 -0.28
CA LYS A 245 15.70 3.75 -0.30
C LYS A 245 16.84 2.77 -0.60
N ALA A 246 16.84 1.60 0.04
CA ALA A 246 17.82 0.55 -0.20
C ALA A 246 17.79 0.09 -1.67
N LYS A 247 16.59 -0.12 -2.23
CA LYS A 247 16.43 -0.57 -3.61
C LYS A 247 16.86 0.49 -4.64
N LEU A 248 16.53 1.76 -4.39
CA LEU A 248 16.95 2.86 -5.24
C LEU A 248 18.47 3.01 -5.26
N ASN A 249 19.10 3.02 -4.09
CA ASN A 249 20.57 3.09 -3.97
C ASN A 249 21.25 1.94 -4.71
N LEU A 250 20.72 0.71 -4.59
CA LEU A 250 21.21 -0.44 -5.33
C LEU A 250 21.10 -0.22 -6.86
N LYS A 251 19.94 0.27 -7.34
CA LYS A 251 19.72 0.56 -8.78
C LYS A 251 20.65 1.66 -9.31
N GLN A 252 20.94 2.67 -8.50
CA GLN A 252 21.86 3.76 -8.82
C GLN A 252 23.33 3.39 -8.59
N LYS A 253 23.64 2.14 -8.20
CA LYS A 253 25.00 1.66 -7.90
C LYS A 253 25.68 2.43 -6.75
N LYS A 254 24.89 3.05 -5.87
CA LYS A 254 25.32 3.68 -4.60
C LYS A 254 25.57 2.58 -3.56
N TRP A 255 26.65 1.81 -3.79
CA TRP A 255 26.89 0.54 -3.12
C TRP A 255 27.03 0.65 -1.60
N ARG A 256 27.68 1.70 -1.10
CA ARG A 256 27.92 1.89 0.34
C ARG A 256 26.61 2.23 1.07
N GLU A 257 25.79 3.07 0.47
CA GLU A 257 24.50 3.51 0.99
C GLU A 257 23.47 2.37 0.92
N ALA A 258 23.50 1.58 -0.15
CA ALA A 258 22.70 0.35 -0.26
C ALA A 258 23.11 -0.67 0.81
N LEU A 259 24.42 -0.88 1.02
CA LEU A 259 24.95 -1.78 2.06
C LEU A 259 24.44 -1.38 3.45
N GLN A 260 24.55 -0.10 3.81
CA GLN A 260 24.06 0.41 5.09
C GLN A 260 22.56 0.16 5.24
N SER A 261 21.77 0.45 4.19
CA SER A 261 20.31 0.33 4.25
C SER A 261 19.85 -1.12 4.42
N TYR A 262 20.42 -2.07 3.66
CA TYR A 262 20.06 -3.49 3.80
C TYR A 262 20.52 -4.10 5.13
N ASN A 263 21.67 -3.67 5.67
CA ASN A 263 22.09 -4.09 7.00
C ASN A 263 21.15 -3.57 8.10
N GLU A 264 20.71 -2.30 8.01
CA GLU A 264 19.73 -1.77 8.96
C GLU A 264 18.40 -2.51 8.88
N ILE A 265 17.92 -2.84 7.67
CA ILE A 265 16.71 -3.66 7.49
C ILE A 265 16.85 -5.00 8.23
N LEU A 266 17.94 -5.73 8.03
CA LEU A 266 18.19 -7.00 8.72
C LEU A 266 18.24 -6.82 10.25
N ALA A 267 18.97 -5.80 10.71
CA ALA A 267 19.10 -5.50 12.14
C ALA A 267 17.74 -5.18 12.78
N THR A 268 16.83 -4.50 12.07
CA THR A 268 15.50 -4.23 12.61
C THR A 268 14.68 -5.51 12.81
N TYR A 269 14.73 -6.48 11.88
CA TYR A 269 14.07 -7.78 12.07
C TYR A 269 14.69 -8.60 13.19
N ASP A 270 16.02 -8.53 13.36
CA ASP A 270 16.73 -9.19 14.46
C ASP A 270 16.31 -8.62 15.82
N ARG A 271 16.27 -7.28 15.96
CA ARG A 271 15.84 -6.60 17.19
C ARG A 271 14.41 -6.95 17.58
N GLU A 272 13.52 -7.07 16.59
CA GLU A 272 12.11 -7.45 16.83
C GLU A 272 11.91 -8.96 16.98
N ASN A 273 12.97 -9.77 16.81
CA ASN A 273 12.94 -11.23 16.86
C ASN A 273 11.89 -11.85 15.90
N ILE A 274 11.78 -11.30 14.68
CA ILE A 274 10.79 -11.71 13.70
C ILE A 274 11.43 -12.61 12.63
N LYS A 275 10.76 -13.73 12.35
CA LYS A 275 11.16 -14.66 11.28
C LYS A 275 10.67 -14.14 9.93
N THR A 276 11.60 -13.65 9.12
CA THR A 276 11.35 -13.10 7.77
C THR A 276 12.23 -13.79 6.71
N PRO A 277 12.07 -15.11 6.47
CA PRO A 277 12.98 -15.87 5.63
C PRO A 277 13.10 -15.33 4.20
N PHE A 278 11.98 -14.93 3.59
CA PHE A 278 11.99 -14.34 2.25
C PHE A 278 12.77 -13.03 2.20
N ASN A 279 12.53 -12.13 3.16
CA ASN A 279 13.26 -10.86 3.24
C ASN A 279 14.75 -11.08 3.48
N ARG A 280 15.13 -12.01 4.35
CA ARG A 280 16.54 -12.35 4.59
C ARG A 280 17.22 -12.89 3.34
N MET A 281 16.57 -13.80 2.63
CA MET A 281 17.06 -14.30 1.33
C MET A 281 17.29 -13.13 0.37
N GLN A 282 16.31 -12.23 0.26
CA GLN A 282 16.41 -11.08 -0.62
C GLN A 282 17.54 -10.12 -0.21
N CYS A 283 17.65 -9.77 1.08
CA CYS A 283 18.73 -8.95 1.61
C CYS A 283 20.09 -9.59 1.36
N TYR A 284 20.28 -10.87 1.67
CA TYR A 284 21.55 -11.56 1.44
C TYR A 284 21.92 -11.62 -0.05
N THR A 285 20.96 -11.85 -0.95
CA THR A 285 21.22 -11.76 -2.40
C THR A 285 21.72 -10.37 -2.81
N TYR A 286 21.09 -9.30 -2.31
CA TYR A 286 21.51 -7.93 -2.64
C TYR A 286 22.83 -7.54 -1.96
N LEU A 287 23.08 -7.99 -0.73
CA LEU A 287 24.37 -7.82 -0.06
C LEU A 287 25.49 -8.54 -0.81
N ALA A 288 25.22 -9.74 -1.35
CA ALA A 288 26.16 -10.45 -2.21
C ALA A 288 26.47 -9.65 -3.49
N GLU A 289 25.44 -9.11 -4.15
CA GLU A 289 25.60 -8.25 -5.33
C GLU A 289 26.46 -7.02 -5.01
N ILE A 290 26.17 -6.35 -3.90
CA ILE A 290 26.90 -5.16 -3.46
C ILE A 290 28.37 -5.51 -3.18
N LYS A 291 28.63 -6.57 -2.42
CA LYS A 291 30.00 -7.00 -2.08
C LYS A 291 30.80 -7.43 -3.30
N PHE A 292 30.16 -8.11 -4.24
CA PHE A 292 30.76 -8.46 -5.52
C PHE A 292 31.21 -7.20 -6.29
N ASN A 293 30.33 -6.21 -6.42
CA ASN A 293 30.64 -4.95 -7.13
C ASN A 293 31.68 -4.07 -6.40
N LEU A 294 31.86 -4.26 -5.09
CA LEU A 294 32.91 -3.61 -4.30
C LEU A 294 34.26 -4.37 -4.34
N GLY A 295 34.33 -5.53 -5.00
CA GLY A 295 35.53 -6.37 -5.07
C GLY A 295 35.74 -7.28 -3.84
N ASN A 296 34.81 -7.29 -2.89
CA ASN A 296 34.88 -8.15 -1.70
C ASN A 296 34.31 -9.54 -2.01
N LEU A 297 35.07 -10.34 -2.77
CA LEU A 297 34.61 -11.63 -3.31
C LEU A 297 34.23 -12.64 -2.21
N ASP A 298 35.01 -12.76 -1.14
CA ASP A 298 34.73 -13.68 -0.02
C ASP A 298 33.38 -13.39 0.64
N GLU A 299 33.10 -12.10 0.87
CA GLU A 299 31.81 -11.70 1.45
C GLU A 299 30.66 -11.93 0.48
N ALA A 300 30.88 -11.73 -0.83
CA ALA A 300 29.88 -12.00 -1.85
C ALA A 300 29.51 -13.49 -1.88
N ILE A 301 30.50 -14.39 -1.86
CA ILE A 301 30.32 -15.84 -1.80
C ILE A 301 29.54 -16.22 -0.53
N ARG A 302 29.95 -15.68 0.62
CA ARG A 302 29.28 -15.94 1.91
C ARG A 302 27.80 -15.56 1.87
N TYR A 303 27.48 -14.32 1.49
CA TYR A 303 26.09 -13.87 1.45
C TYR A 303 25.25 -14.61 0.41
N ALA A 304 25.80 -14.88 -0.78
CA ALA A 304 25.08 -15.65 -1.79
C ALA A 304 24.77 -17.07 -1.31
N THR A 305 25.72 -17.71 -0.62
CA THR A 305 25.54 -19.04 -0.01
C THR A 305 24.46 -19.01 1.07
N GLN A 306 24.49 -18.02 1.97
CA GLN A 306 23.47 -17.84 3.00
C GLN A 306 22.08 -17.65 2.38
N ALA A 307 21.96 -16.86 1.33
CA ALA A 307 20.69 -16.68 0.61
C ALA A 307 20.14 -18.01 0.06
N LEU A 308 21.01 -18.87 -0.48
CA LEU A 308 20.62 -20.14 -1.10
C LEU A 308 20.24 -21.24 -0.10
N GLN A 309 20.74 -21.15 1.14
CA GLN A 309 20.40 -22.07 2.22
C GLN A 309 19.04 -21.78 2.87
N ILE A 310 18.46 -20.59 2.63
CA ILE A 310 17.18 -20.23 3.25
C ILE A 310 16.02 -21.00 2.61
N GLU A 311 15.27 -21.70 3.47
CA GLU A 311 14.01 -22.32 3.15
C GLU A 311 12.89 -21.28 3.09
N ILE A 312 12.04 -21.39 2.06
CA ILE A 312 10.99 -20.43 1.76
C ILE A 312 9.66 -21.15 1.76
N ASP A 313 8.66 -20.50 2.37
CA ASP A 313 7.28 -20.95 2.36
C ASP A 313 6.80 -21.28 0.92
N PRO A 314 6.07 -22.39 0.72
CA PRO A 314 5.54 -22.75 -0.60
C PRO A 314 4.78 -21.63 -1.30
N TYR A 315 4.04 -20.79 -0.56
CA TYR A 315 3.32 -19.62 -1.08
C TYR A 315 4.23 -18.64 -1.82
N LEU A 316 5.50 -18.52 -1.39
CA LEU A 316 6.48 -17.59 -1.94
C LEU A 316 7.47 -18.23 -2.92
N LYS A 317 7.37 -19.54 -3.15
CA LYS A 317 8.35 -20.31 -3.95
C LYS A 317 8.54 -19.75 -5.37
N LYS A 318 7.47 -19.30 -6.03
CA LYS A 318 7.53 -18.70 -7.38
C LYS A 318 8.37 -17.42 -7.38
N ARG A 319 8.13 -16.53 -6.41
CA ARG A 319 8.87 -15.26 -6.26
C ARG A 319 10.32 -15.49 -5.85
N ALA A 320 10.56 -16.47 -4.98
CA ALA A 320 11.91 -16.81 -4.53
C ALA A 320 12.79 -17.41 -5.65
N LYS A 321 12.19 -17.96 -6.70
CA LYS A 321 12.93 -18.53 -7.84
C LYS A 321 13.87 -17.51 -8.49
N GLU A 322 13.40 -16.29 -8.71
CA GLU A 322 14.18 -15.22 -9.33
C GLU A 322 15.33 -14.78 -8.41
N ILE A 323 15.07 -14.58 -7.12
CA ILE A 323 16.07 -14.20 -6.12
C ILE A 323 17.15 -15.27 -5.96
N ARG A 324 16.77 -16.56 -5.96
CA ARG A 324 17.71 -17.68 -5.92
C ARG A 324 18.56 -17.76 -7.19
N HIS A 325 17.97 -17.52 -8.35
CA HIS A 325 18.73 -17.48 -9.59
C HIS A 325 19.80 -16.39 -9.56
N GLN A 326 19.42 -15.18 -9.13
CA GLN A 326 20.37 -14.07 -8.97
C GLN A 326 21.49 -14.42 -7.98
N ALA A 327 21.18 -15.02 -6.83
CA ALA A 327 22.20 -15.43 -5.85
C ALA A 327 23.17 -16.47 -6.43
N ARG A 328 22.69 -17.49 -7.17
CA ARG A 328 23.55 -18.49 -7.84
C ARG A 328 24.46 -17.85 -8.87
N ASP A 329 23.94 -16.91 -9.64
CA ASP A 329 24.72 -16.23 -10.68
C ASP A 329 25.84 -15.39 -10.07
N ILE A 330 25.57 -14.71 -8.94
CA ILE A 330 26.57 -13.96 -8.19
C ILE A 330 27.63 -14.91 -7.61
N LEU A 331 27.19 -16.00 -6.97
CA LEU A 331 28.08 -17.00 -6.38
C LEU A 331 29.07 -17.55 -7.42
N LYS A 332 28.56 -18.02 -8.56
CA LYS A 332 29.38 -18.55 -9.65
C LYS A 332 30.38 -17.54 -10.20
N LYS A 333 29.98 -16.27 -10.33
CA LYS A 333 30.87 -15.19 -10.81
C LYS A 333 31.97 -14.89 -9.79
N ALA A 334 31.62 -14.81 -8.52
CA ALA A 334 32.56 -14.51 -7.43
C ALA A 334 33.59 -15.64 -7.25
N GLU A 335 33.15 -16.90 -7.24
CA GLU A 335 34.05 -18.08 -7.16
C GLU A 335 35.04 -18.09 -8.33
N LYS A 336 34.57 -17.81 -9.55
CA LYS A 336 35.41 -17.76 -10.75
C LYS A 336 36.46 -16.63 -10.70
N GLN A 337 36.13 -15.49 -10.10
CA GLN A 337 37.07 -14.37 -9.97
C GLN A 337 38.03 -14.52 -8.78
N SER A 338 37.67 -15.35 -7.80
CA SER A 338 38.49 -15.63 -6.63
C SER A 338 39.47 -16.81 -6.85
N SER A 339 39.22 -17.62 -7.88
CA SER A 339 40.14 -18.66 -8.38
C SER A 339 41.15 -18.04 -9.34
#